data_AF-A0A933TF79-F1
#
_entry.id   AF-A0A933TF79-F1
#
_cell.length_a   1.000
_cell.length_b   1.000
_cell.length_c   1.000
_cell.angle_alpha   90.00
_cell.angle_beta   90.00
_cell.angle_gamma   90.00
#
_symmetry.space_group_name_H-M   'P 1'
#
loop_
_entity.id
_entity.type
_entity.pdbx_description
1 polymer ?
#
loop_
_entity_poly.entity_id
_entity_poly.type
_entity_poly.pdbx_seq_one_letter_code
_entity_poly.pdbx_strand_id
1 'polypeptide(L)'
;MRNAGWLLAALLAAGPARAIEPTSNTRVVVSTAAVTGLECRRRPFRMEWTRDIGLRYRKAAAESFSRDPDLRTVTFGLAAMILMAPLAVLAAPADLVAAPWRRVCEFDVYLEGGLAGWAGSGVGGERLSLQGRSLVEPGVPEYLAPRYLVSGSTATADDAGRFALSLPGRVGRNPVLELGWLVDGRPSGVMTLRKSGGRFVLSEPEPEFGAGEQTMAPLEINPRRSGAPRPARNGSPD
;
A
#
# COMPACT_ATOMS: atom_id res chain seq x y z
N MET A 1 38.12 -44.15 11.92
CA MET A 1 37.72 -42.84 11.38
C MET A 1 36.21 -42.84 11.14
N ARG A 2 35.44 -42.64 12.20
CA ARG A 2 33.97 -42.46 12.21
C ARG A 2 33.76 -41.33 13.22
N ASN A 3 33.11 -40.23 12.84
CA ASN A 3 32.54 -39.16 13.70
C ASN A 3 32.50 -37.76 13.05
N ALA A 4 32.75 -37.59 11.75
CA ALA A 4 32.63 -36.28 11.09
C ALA A 4 31.22 -35.97 10.54
N GLY A 5 30.28 -36.93 10.56
CA GLY A 5 28.98 -36.82 9.89
C GLY A 5 27.88 -36.05 10.64
N TRP A 6 28.05 -35.78 11.94
CA TRP A 6 26.97 -35.23 12.77
C TRP A 6 26.96 -33.70 12.91
N LEU A 7 28.05 -33.02 12.54
CA LEU A 7 28.15 -31.55 12.64
C LEU A 7 27.51 -30.81 11.45
N LEU A 8 27.33 -31.45 10.29
CA LEU A 8 26.70 -30.83 9.12
C LEU A 8 25.17 -30.88 9.14
N ALA A 9 24.55 -31.77 9.91
CA ALA A 9 23.09 -31.84 10.03
C ALA A 9 22.50 -30.74 10.93
N ALA A 10 23.29 -30.19 11.86
CA ALA A 10 22.83 -29.13 12.77
C ALA A 10 22.84 -27.73 12.13
N LEU A 11 23.61 -27.50 11.07
CA LEU A 11 23.69 -26.21 10.37
C LEU A 11 22.61 -26.04 9.29
N LEU A 12 21.89 -27.10 8.91
CA LEU A 12 20.80 -27.07 7.93
C LEU A 12 19.40 -26.88 8.56
N ALA A 13 19.31 -26.81 9.89
CA ALA A 13 18.05 -26.56 10.61
C ALA A 13 17.81 -25.06 10.94
N ALA A 14 18.74 -24.18 10.59
CA ALA A 14 18.53 -22.74 10.65
C ALA A 14 17.73 -22.27 9.43
N GLY A 15 16.44 -22.66 9.39
CA GLY A 15 15.48 -21.96 8.55
C GLY A 15 15.49 -20.47 8.92
N PRO A 16 15.19 -19.55 7.99
CA PRO A 16 15.03 -18.15 8.34
C PRO A 16 13.78 -18.05 9.22
N ALA A 17 13.97 -18.12 10.53
CA ALA A 17 13.05 -17.52 11.47
C ALA A 17 13.05 -16.04 11.11
N ARG A 18 12.12 -15.63 10.23
CA ARG A 18 11.71 -14.25 10.15
C ARG A 18 11.17 -13.94 11.54
N ALA A 19 12.03 -13.39 12.39
CA ALA A 19 11.65 -12.89 13.68
C ALA A 19 10.48 -11.94 13.43
N ILE A 20 9.32 -12.29 13.98
CA ILE A 20 8.15 -11.41 13.96
C ILE A 20 8.60 -10.18 14.75
N GLU A 21 8.78 -9.05 14.05
CA GLU A 21 9.20 -7.82 14.70
C GLU A 21 8.18 -7.47 15.78
N PRO A 22 8.63 -7.12 17.01
CA PRO A 22 7.70 -6.78 18.08
C PRO A 22 6.89 -5.56 17.68
N THR A 23 5.57 -5.73 17.60
CA THR A 23 4.62 -4.63 17.38
C THR A 23 4.62 -3.69 18.58
N SER A 24 4.26 -2.44 18.35
CA SER A 24 4.06 -1.49 19.44
C SER A 24 2.84 -1.90 20.28
N ASN A 25 2.91 -1.68 21.60
CA ASN A 25 1.76 -1.81 22.49
C ASN A 25 0.86 -0.55 22.46
N THR A 26 1.30 0.48 21.76
CA THR A 26 0.56 1.72 21.53
C THR A 26 -0.08 1.65 20.15
N ARG A 27 -1.37 1.97 20.06
CA ARG A 27 -2.14 2.08 18.83
C ARG A 27 -2.34 3.54 18.44
N VAL A 28 -2.23 3.83 17.16
CA VAL A 28 -2.59 5.12 16.59
C VAL A 28 -4.10 5.16 16.32
N VAL A 29 -4.81 6.13 16.90
CA VAL A 29 -6.22 6.39 16.63
C VAL A 29 -6.34 7.73 15.94
N VAL A 30 -6.78 7.74 14.68
CA VAL A 30 -7.01 8.97 13.92
C VAL A 30 -8.44 9.46 14.19
N SER A 31 -8.57 10.68 14.68
CA SER A 31 -9.89 11.29 14.93
C SER A 31 -10.32 12.21 13.78
N THR A 32 -9.36 12.91 13.17
CA THR A 32 -9.62 13.88 12.10
C THR A 32 -8.62 13.71 10.97
N ALA A 33 -9.11 13.80 9.75
CA ALA A 33 -8.29 13.73 8.55
C ALA A 33 -8.74 14.77 7.53
N ALA A 34 -7.78 15.41 6.86
CA ALA A 34 -8.03 16.38 5.80
C ALA A 34 -7.09 16.16 4.63
N VAL A 35 -7.59 16.38 3.41
CA VAL A 35 -6.79 16.38 2.19
C VAL A 35 -6.83 17.79 1.60
N THR A 36 -5.64 18.35 1.33
CA THR A 36 -5.46 19.69 0.78
C THR A 36 -4.50 19.67 -0.41
N GLY A 37 -4.42 20.78 -1.14
CA GLY A 37 -3.46 20.91 -2.24
C GLY A 37 -3.68 19.89 -3.35
N LEU A 38 -4.92 19.42 -3.54
CA LEU A 38 -5.23 18.38 -4.51
C LEU A 38 -5.03 18.87 -5.94
N GLU A 39 -3.94 18.43 -6.56
CA GLU A 39 -3.62 18.69 -7.95
C GLU A 39 -3.68 17.40 -8.77
N CYS A 40 -4.67 17.29 -9.66
CA CYS A 40 -4.78 16.15 -10.56
C CYS A 40 -4.37 16.53 -11.98
N ARG A 41 -3.32 15.89 -12.49
CA ARG A 41 -2.80 16.10 -13.86
C ARG A 41 -3.02 14.85 -14.70
N ARG A 42 -3.23 15.02 -16.01
CA ARG A 42 -3.28 13.90 -16.95
C ARG A 42 -1.92 13.20 -16.98
N ARG A 43 -1.93 11.86 -16.98
CA ARG A 43 -0.71 11.07 -17.12
C ARG A 43 -0.30 11.02 -18.60
N PRO A 44 1.01 10.95 -18.92
CA PRO A 44 1.43 10.66 -20.27
C PRO A 44 0.89 9.31 -20.70
N PHE A 45 0.45 9.21 -21.94
CA PHE A 45 -0.04 7.96 -22.50
C PHE A 45 1.10 6.93 -22.57
N ARG A 46 0.82 5.72 -22.09
CA ARG A 46 1.66 4.53 -22.21
C ARG A 46 0.74 3.33 -22.41
N MET A 47 1.15 2.36 -23.23
CA MET A 47 0.41 1.11 -23.40
C MET A 47 0.64 0.18 -22.19
N GLU A 48 0.09 0.56 -21.03
CA GLU A 48 0.33 -0.11 -19.75
C GLU A 48 -0.30 -1.50 -19.75
N TRP A 49 -1.54 -1.63 -20.24
CA TRP A 49 -2.23 -2.91 -20.33
C TRP A 49 -1.59 -3.84 -21.36
N THR A 50 -1.29 -3.32 -22.55
CA THR A 50 -0.60 -4.12 -23.58
C THR A 50 0.77 -4.57 -23.11
N ARG A 51 1.54 -3.71 -22.41
CA ARG A 51 2.83 -4.08 -21.83
C ARG A 51 2.70 -5.19 -20.79
N ASP A 52 1.76 -5.06 -19.86
CA ASP A 52 1.54 -6.05 -18.80
C ASP A 52 1.12 -7.41 -19.38
N ILE A 53 0.24 -7.42 -20.39
CA ILE A 53 -0.16 -8.64 -21.11
C ILE A 53 1.01 -9.24 -21.87
N GLY A 54 1.81 -8.43 -22.56
CA GLY A 54 3.00 -8.89 -23.28
C GLY A 54 4.03 -9.56 -22.38
N LEU A 55 4.27 -9.00 -21.18
CA LEU A 55 5.16 -9.61 -20.18
C LEU A 55 4.61 -10.95 -19.68
N ARG A 56 3.31 -11.05 -19.41
CA ARG A 56 2.66 -12.31 -18.98
C ARG A 56 2.66 -13.36 -20.09
N TYR A 57 2.41 -12.96 -21.34
CA TYR A 57 2.47 -13.85 -22.49
C TYR A 57 3.87 -14.45 -22.66
N ARG A 58 4.92 -13.63 -22.54
CA ARG A 58 6.31 -14.10 -22.59
C ARG A 58 6.62 -15.13 -21.51
N LYS A 59 6.04 -14.98 -20.30
CA LYS A 59 6.15 -15.99 -19.22
C LYS A 59 5.48 -17.29 -19.60
N ALA A 60 4.20 -17.23 -19.96
CA ALA A 60 3.42 -18.42 -20.30
C ALA A 60 4.09 -19.20 -21.44
N ALA A 61 4.62 -18.51 -22.45
CA ALA A 61 5.40 -19.13 -23.52
C ALA A 61 6.68 -19.79 -22.97
N ALA A 62 7.50 -19.07 -22.21
CA ALA A 62 8.74 -19.62 -21.66
C ALA A 62 8.50 -20.86 -20.79
N GLU A 63 7.54 -20.82 -19.87
CA GLU A 63 7.21 -21.95 -18.98
C GLU A 63 6.67 -23.17 -19.74
N SER A 64 5.90 -22.94 -20.80
CA SER A 64 5.32 -24.02 -21.61
C SER A 64 6.35 -24.75 -22.47
N PHE A 65 7.46 -24.08 -22.83
CA PHE A 65 8.46 -24.62 -23.76
C PHE A 65 9.82 -24.95 -23.12
N SER A 66 10.06 -24.60 -21.85
CA SER A 66 11.34 -24.83 -21.16
C SER A 66 11.33 -25.92 -20.07
N ARG A 67 10.16 -26.44 -19.69
CA ARG A 67 10.05 -27.63 -18.80
C ARG A 67 9.77 -28.86 -19.67
N ASP A 68 10.24 -30.04 -19.23
CA ASP A 68 10.13 -31.32 -19.95
C ASP A 68 8.89 -31.38 -20.86
N PRO A 69 9.04 -31.64 -22.18
CA PRO A 69 7.95 -31.55 -23.14
C PRO A 69 6.98 -32.72 -22.96
N ASP A 70 6.21 -32.70 -21.87
CA ASP A 70 4.98 -33.44 -21.74
C ASP A 70 3.98 -32.82 -22.74
N LEU A 71 3.39 -33.67 -23.58
CA LEU A 71 2.37 -33.29 -24.56
C LEU A 71 1.22 -32.50 -23.91
N ARG A 72 0.92 -32.78 -22.63
CA ARG A 72 -0.08 -32.05 -21.85
C ARG A 72 0.35 -30.59 -21.63
N THR A 73 1.59 -30.36 -21.21
CA THR A 73 2.11 -29.00 -20.97
C THR A 73 2.14 -28.19 -22.26
N VAL A 74 2.53 -28.81 -23.38
CA VAL A 74 2.54 -28.15 -24.70
C VAL A 74 1.11 -27.81 -25.17
N THR A 75 0.14 -28.71 -25.01
CA THR A 75 -1.26 -28.46 -25.40
C THR A 75 -1.92 -27.40 -24.53
N PHE A 76 -1.71 -27.42 -23.21
CA PHE A 76 -2.14 -26.35 -22.31
C PHE A 76 -1.49 -25.01 -22.64
N GLY A 77 -0.18 -25.02 -22.93
CA GLY A 77 0.56 -23.83 -23.36
C GLY A 77 0.03 -23.23 -24.66
N LEU A 78 -0.24 -24.07 -25.66
CA LEU A 78 -0.81 -23.64 -26.94
C LEU A 78 -2.23 -23.08 -26.75
N ALA A 79 -3.08 -23.73 -25.97
CA ALA A 79 -4.42 -23.25 -25.65
C ALA A 79 -4.38 -21.90 -24.92
N ALA A 80 -3.46 -21.74 -23.96
CA ALA A 80 -3.23 -20.46 -23.28
C ALA A 80 -2.76 -19.37 -24.25
N MET A 81 -1.87 -19.70 -25.19
CA MET A 81 -1.39 -18.76 -26.21
C MET A 81 -2.51 -18.31 -27.15
N ILE A 82 -3.37 -19.24 -27.59
CA ILE A 82 -4.55 -18.97 -28.43
C ILE A 82 -5.53 -18.05 -27.69
N LEU A 83 -5.70 -18.22 -26.38
CA LEU A 83 -6.61 -17.39 -25.58
C LEU A 83 -6.01 -16.00 -25.25
N MET A 84 -4.68 -15.92 -25.09
CA MET A 84 -3.99 -14.66 -24.78
C MET A 84 -3.80 -13.75 -26.00
N ALA A 85 -3.68 -14.31 -27.21
CA ALA A 85 -3.57 -13.54 -28.45
C ALA A 85 -4.72 -12.54 -28.68
N PRO A 86 -6.02 -12.92 -28.60
CA PRO A 86 -7.11 -11.96 -28.73
C PRO A 86 -7.15 -10.95 -27.57
N LEU A 87 -6.75 -11.34 -26.35
CA LEU A 87 -6.62 -10.38 -25.23
C LEU A 87 -5.55 -9.32 -25.52
N ALA A 88 -4.42 -9.70 -26.13
CA ALA A 88 -3.38 -8.75 -26.53
C ALA A 88 -3.87 -7.78 -27.62
N VAL A 89 -4.64 -8.27 -28.59
CA VAL A 89 -5.26 -7.44 -29.64
C VAL A 89 -6.26 -6.45 -29.04
N LEU A 90 -7.06 -6.87 -28.05
CA LEU A 90 -8.03 -6.02 -27.35
C LEU A 90 -7.38 -5.06 -26.34
N ALA A 91 -6.15 -5.32 -25.91
CA ALA A 91 -5.46 -4.49 -24.93
C ALA A 91 -5.14 -3.09 -25.45
N ALA A 92 -4.72 -2.99 -26.72
CA ALA A 92 -4.38 -1.71 -27.34
C ALA A 92 -5.57 -0.73 -27.43
N PRO A 93 -6.76 -1.12 -27.95
CA PRO A 93 -7.92 -0.24 -27.94
C PRO A 93 -8.40 0.04 -26.51
N ALA A 94 -8.31 -0.90 -25.58
CA ALA A 94 -8.62 -0.64 -24.17
C ALA A 94 -7.69 0.43 -23.57
N ASP A 95 -6.39 0.39 -23.88
CA ASP A 95 -5.42 1.40 -23.45
C ASP A 95 -5.78 2.79 -24.01
N LEU A 96 -6.16 2.88 -25.28
CA LEU A 96 -6.58 4.13 -25.95
C LEU A 96 -7.87 4.69 -25.36
N VAL A 97 -8.87 3.84 -25.14
CA VAL A 97 -10.12 4.23 -24.49
C VAL A 97 -9.83 4.72 -23.07
N ALA A 98 -8.97 4.06 -22.31
CA ALA A 98 -8.65 4.47 -20.93
C ALA A 98 -7.83 5.76 -20.85
N ALA A 99 -7.10 6.14 -21.90
CA ALA A 99 -6.14 7.27 -21.92
C ALA A 99 -6.64 8.60 -21.31
N PRO A 100 -7.83 9.15 -21.67
CA PRO A 100 -8.29 10.45 -21.17
C PRO A 100 -8.64 10.46 -19.68
N TRP A 101 -8.89 9.30 -19.07
CA TRP A 101 -9.24 9.17 -17.65
C TRP A 101 -8.03 8.89 -16.75
N ARG A 102 -6.83 8.74 -17.33
CA ARG A 102 -5.59 8.53 -16.58
C ARG A 102 -5.14 9.83 -15.93
N ARG A 103 -5.29 9.90 -14.61
CA ARG A 103 -4.82 11.03 -13.80
C ARG A 103 -3.85 10.57 -12.74
N VAL A 104 -2.85 11.40 -12.46
CA VAL A 104 -2.08 11.35 -11.22
C VAL A 104 -2.56 12.53 -10.40
N CYS A 105 -2.86 12.27 -9.13
CA CYS A 105 -3.23 13.30 -8.17
C CYS A 105 -2.16 13.34 -7.09
N GLU A 106 -1.61 14.53 -6.87
CA GLU A 106 -0.71 14.86 -5.76
C GLU A 106 -1.50 15.72 -4.77
N PHE A 107 -1.25 15.54 -3.48
CA PHE A 107 -1.98 16.19 -2.40
C PHE A 107 -1.19 16.10 -1.09
N ASP A 108 -1.57 16.89 -0.10
CA ASP A 108 -1.11 16.72 1.28
C ASP A 108 -2.25 16.13 2.12
N VAL A 109 -1.95 15.07 2.87
CA VAL A 109 -2.87 14.54 3.87
C VAL A 109 -2.45 15.04 5.25
N TYR A 110 -3.38 15.66 5.96
CA TYR A 110 -3.24 16.04 7.36
C TYR A 110 -4.03 15.06 8.22
N LEU A 111 -3.40 14.56 9.28
CA LEU A 111 -3.98 13.61 10.21
C LEU A 111 -3.79 14.11 11.63
N GLU A 112 -4.87 14.08 12.40
CA GLU A 112 -4.90 14.41 13.82
C GLU A 112 -5.55 13.26 14.58
N GLY A 113 -5.06 13.00 15.79
CA GLY A 113 -5.49 11.84 16.54
C GLY A 113 -4.84 11.74 17.90
N GLY A 114 -4.96 10.56 18.50
CA GLY A 114 -4.38 10.21 19.78
C GLY A 114 -3.67 8.86 19.73
N LEU A 115 -2.72 8.69 20.65
CA LEU A 115 -2.07 7.42 20.95
C LEU A 115 -2.81 6.75 22.10
N ALA A 116 -3.28 5.53 21.87
CA ALA A 116 -3.97 4.73 22.87
C ALA A 116 -3.13 3.50 23.22
N GLY A 117 -2.79 3.34 24.49
CA GLY A 117 -2.19 2.11 25.00
C GLY A 117 -3.21 0.97 25.05
N TRP A 118 -2.74 -0.25 25.33
CA TRP A 118 -3.56 -1.46 25.38
C TRP A 118 -4.76 -1.40 26.36
N ALA A 119 -4.70 -0.53 27.38
CA ALA A 119 -5.80 -0.30 28.33
C ALA A 119 -6.71 0.90 27.97
N GLY A 120 -6.54 1.50 26.78
CA GLY A 120 -7.24 2.72 26.38
C GLY A 120 -6.74 4.00 27.06
N SER A 121 -5.69 3.92 27.87
CA SER A 121 -5.02 5.10 28.44
C SER A 121 -4.25 5.84 27.36
N GLY A 122 -4.35 7.18 27.34
CA GLY A 122 -3.53 8.02 26.48
C GLY A 122 -2.04 7.84 26.82
N VAL A 123 -1.21 7.70 25.79
CA VAL A 123 0.25 7.57 25.95
C VAL A 123 0.94 8.78 25.31
N GLY A 124 1.58 9.60 26.13
CA GLY A 124 2.24 10.84 25.70
C GLY A 124 3.75 10.72 25.52
N GLY A 125 4.33 11.67 24.78
CA GLY A 125 5.79 11.81 24.63
C GLY A 125 6.47 10.82 23.68
N GLU A 126 5.74 9.84 23.12
CA GLU A 126 6.28 8.87 22.17
C GLU A 126 6.53 9.51 20.79
N ARG A 127 7.56 9.00 20.09
CA ARG A 127 7.87 9.41 18.72
C ARG A 127 7.00 8.64 17.74
N LEU A 128 6.23 9.38 16.96
CA LEU A 128 5.39 8.86 15.90
C LEU A 128 6.09 9.03 14.55
N SER A 129 6.00 8.02 13.70
CA SER A 129 6.32 8.16 12.29
C SER A 129 5.25 7.52 11.42
N LEU A 130 4.93 8.23 10.34
CA LEU A 130 3.99 7.83 9.32
C LEU A 130 4.75 7.63 8.01
N GLN A 131 4.55 6.48 7.40
CA GLN A 131 5.05 6.17 6.07
C GLN A 131 3.87 6.04 5.11
N GLY A 132 3.85 6.85 4.06
CA GLY A 132 2.88 6.74 2.97
C GLY A 132 3.48 5.98 1.82
N ARG A 133 2.83 4.91 1.37
CA ARG A 133 3.27 4.07 0.25
C ARG A 133 2.20 4.04 -0.84
N SER A 134 2.56 4.48 -2.04
CA SER A 134 1.68 4.51 -3.19
C SER A 134 2.23 3.67 -4.33
N LEU A 135 1.40 2.79 -4.88
CA LEU A 135 1.79 1.94 -6.01
C LEU A 135 1.80 2.76 -7.31
N VAL A 136 2.99 2.99 -7.86
CA VAL A 136 3.20 3.75 -9.09
C VAL A 136 3.08 2.84 -10.31
N GLU A 137 3.80 1.72 -10.29
CA GLU A 137 3.78 0.71 -11.34
C GLU A 137 3.55 -0.66 -10.68
N PRO A 138 2.47 -1.38 -11.02
CA PRO A 138 2.28 -2.73 -10.53
C PRO A 138 3.40 -3.63 -11.05
N GLY A 139 3.85 -4.53 -10.19
CA GLY A 139 4.79 -5.55 -10.58
C GLY A 139 4.12 -6.62 -11.44
N VAL A 140 4.95 -7.35 -12.18
CA VAL A 140 4.57 -8.64 -12.76
C VAL A 140 5.33 -9.69 -11.95
N PRO A 141 4.64 -10.63 -11.28
CA PRO A 141 5.30 -11.64 -10.45
C PRO A 141 6.48 -12.28 -11.21
N GLU A 142 7.66 -12.27 -10.58
CA GLU A 142 8.94 -12.81 -11.08
C GLU A 142 9.61 -12.04 -12.24
N TYR A 143 8.98 -11.05 -12.87
CA TYR A 143 9.58 -10.27 -13.99
C TYR A 143 9.93 -8.83 -13.63
N LEU A 144 9.05 -8.20 -12.87
CA LEU A 144 9.18 -6.79 -12.54
C LEU A 144 8.65 -6.58 -11.14
N ALA A 145 9.52 -6.14 -10.23
CA ALA A 145 9.09 -5.76 -8.90
C ALA A 145 8.13 -4.55 -8.99
N PRO A 146 7.06 -4.53 -8.16
CA PRO A 146 6.21 -3.35 -8.06
C PRO A 146 7.04 -2.14 -7.62
N ARG A 147 6.75 -0.99 -8.21
CA ARG A 147 7.41 0.27 -7.85
C ARG A 147 6.48 1.12 -7.02
N TYR A 148 6.98 1.52 -5.87
CA TYR A 148 6.26 2.37 -4.92
C TYR A 148 6.92 3.74 -4.83
N LEU A 149 6.09 4.76 -4.67
CA LEU A 149 6.51 6.04 -4.13
C LEU A 149 6.34 5.96 -2.61
N VAL A 150 7.40 6.27 -1.87
CA VAL A 150 7.38 6.30 -0.42
C VAL A 150 7.54 7.74 0.05
N SER A 151 6.70 8.13 0.99
CA SER A 151 6.70 9.41 1.69
C SER A 151 6.82 9.13 3.18
N GLY A 152 7.40 10.06 3.93
CA GLY A 152 7.57 9.92 5.37
C GLY A 152 7.26 11.22 6.08
N SER A 153 6.68 11.11 7.26
CA SER A 153 6.50 12.20 8.22
C SER A 153 6.77 11.69 9.62
N THR A 154 7.28 12.54 10.50
CA THR A 154 7.51 12.21 11.90
C THR A 154 6.95 13.30 12.79
N ALA A 155 6.41 12.93 13.94
CA ALA A 155 5.94 13.85 14.98
C ALA A 155 6.26 13.26 16.36
N THR A 156 6.12 14.07 17.39
CA THR A 156 6.12 13.61 18.79
C THR A 156 4.74 13.89 19.35
N ALA A 157 4.13 12.92 20.01
CA ALA A 157 2.85 13.12 20.67
C ALA A 157 3.02 14.04 21.88
N ASP A 158 2.02 14.88 22.16
CA ASP A 158 2.00 15.69 23.39
C ASP A 158 1.84 14.80 24.64
N ASP A 159 1.91 15.39 25.84
CA ASP A 159 1.79 14.64 27.10
C ASP A 159 0.43 13.93 27.25
N ALA A 160 -0.60 14.37 26.52
CA ALA A 160 -1.91 13.73 26.46
C ALA A 160 -2.02 12.67 25.35
N GLY A 161 -0.94 12.40 24.63
CA GLY A 161 -0.87 11.46 23.52
C GLY A 161 -1.47 11.97 22.21
N ARG A 162 -1.77 13.26 22.09
CA ARG A 162 -2.32 13.83 20.85
C ARG A 162 -1.22 14.13 19.85
N PHE A 163 -1.52 13.92 18.58
CA PHE A 163 -0.61 14.23 17.49
C PHE A 163 -1.32 14.98 16.36
N ALA A 164 -0.52 15.72 15.59
CA ALA A 164 -0.92 16.31 14.32
C ALA A 164 0.27 16.21 13.35
N LEU A 165 0.04 15.73 12.14
CA LEU A 165 1.10 15.54 11.15
C LEU A 165 0.57 15.68 9.73
N SER A 166 1.48 15.98 8.80
CA SER A 166 1.18 16.09 7.38
C SER A 166 2.09 15.20 6.56
N LEU A 167 1.52 14.53 5.57
CA LEU A 167 2.26 13.65 4.69
C LEU A 167 1.95 14.01 3.22
N PRO A 168 2.96 14.25 2.38
CA PRO A 168 2.74 14.40 0.94
C PRO A 168 2.31 13.06 0.36
N GLY A 169 1.14 13.05 -0.26
CA GLY A 169 0.51 11.90 -0.88
C GLY A 169 0.47 12.00 -2.40
N ARG A 170 0.54 10.86 -3.05
CA ARG A 170 0.36 10.73 -4.51
C ARG A 170 -0.43 9.49 -4.81
N VAL A 171 -1.47 9.60 -5.64
CA VAL A 171 -2.21 8.44 -6.18
C VAL A 171 -2.32 8.56 -7.68
N GLY A 172 -2.42 7.44 -8.38
CA GLY A 172 -2.41 7.43 -9.84
C GLY A 172 -3.16 6.23 -10.38
N ARG A 173 -2.41 5.28 -10.97
CA ARG A 173 -2.98 4.02 -11.48
C ARG A 173 -3.71 3.26 -10.38
N ASN A 174 -3.09 3.16 -9.20
CA ASN A 174 -3.74 2.71 -7.99
C ASN A 174 -4.29 3.95 -7.24
N PRO A 175 -5.60 4.00 -6.92
CA PRO A 175 -6.19 5.10 -6.16
C PRO A 175 -5.95 5.00 -4.64
N VAL A 176 -5.11 4.06 -4.19
CA VAL A 176 -4.84 3.81 -2.78
C VAL A 176 -3.45 4.31 -2.39
N LEU A 177 -3.41 5.06 -1.29
CA LEU A 177 -2.21 5.36 -0.51
C LEU A 177 -2.27 4.52 0.78
N GLU A 178 -1.32 3.61 0.95
CA GLU A 178 -1.16 2.86 2.20
C GLU A 178 -0.40 3.72 3.21
N LEU A 179 -0.84 3.70 4.46
CA LEU A 179 -0.29 4.49 5.55
C LEU A 179 0.19 3.52 6.63
N GLY A 180 1.50 3.33 6.73
CA GLY A 180 2.12 2.53 7.78
C GLY A 180 2.52 3.40 8.96
N TRP A 181 2.17 2.96 10.16
CA TRP A 181 2.49 3.68 11.40
C TRP A 181 3.60 2.98 12.16
N LEU A 182 4.53 3.77 12.69
CA LEU A 182 5.51 3.30 13.66
C LEU A 182 5.47 4.22 14.88
N VAL A 183 5.47 3.63 16.07
CA VAL A 183 5.53 4.31 17.36
C VAL A 183 6.79 3.85 18.07
N ASP A 184 7.67 4.78 18.43
CA ASP A 184 9.02 4.52 18.96
C ASP A 184 9.82 3.50 18.12
N GLY A 185 9.65 3.59 16.80
CA GLY A 185 10.33 2.74 15.82
C GLY A 185 9.73 1.34 15.67
N ARG A 186 8.60 1.03 16.34
CA ARG A 186 7.91 -0.27 16.23
C ARG A 186 6.61 -0.15 15.43
N PRO A 187 6.25 -1.16 14.60
CA PRO A 187 5.00 -1.16 13.84
C PRO A 187 3.75 -1.00 14.73
N SER A 188 2.88 -0.06 14.37
CA SER A 188 1.64 0.29 15.09
C SER A 188 0.44 0.33 14.12
N GLY A 189 0.33 -0.71 13.29
CA GLY A 189 -0.78 -0.89 12.37
C GLY A 189 -0.63 -0.15 11.03
N VAL A 190 -1.63 -0.36 10.17
CA VAL A 190 -1.70 0.21 8.83
C VAL A 190 -3.09 0.76 8.56
N MET A 191 -3.15 1.84 7.78
CA MET A 191 -4.39 2.43 7.28
C MET A 191 -4.32 2.59 5.78
N THR A 192 -5.46 2.78 5.14
CA THR A 192 -5.57 2.96 3.69
C THR A 192 -6.35 4.22 3.40
N LEU A 193 -5.78 5.11 2.60
CA LEU A 193 -6.45 6.29 2.08
C LEU A 193 -6.78 6.07 0.61
N ARG A 194 -8.05 5.80 0.32
CA ARG A 194 -8.53 5.49 -1.04
C ARG A 194 -9.25 6.67 -1.66
N LYS A 195 -8.84 7.08 -2.86
CA LYS A 195 -9.53 8.08 -3.66
C LYS A 195 -10.69 7.45 -4.44
N SER A 196 -11.91 7.97 -4.27
CA SER A 196 -13.10 7.52 -5.00
C SER A 196 -13.97 8.71 -5.39
N GLY A 197 -14.23 8.91 -6.69
CA GLY A 197 -15.23 9.88 -7.15
C GLY A 197 -15.05 11.32 -6.67
N GLY A 198 -13.82 11.77 -6.42
CA GLY A 198 -13.53 13.12 -5.90
C GLY A 198 -13.48 13.23 -4.37
N ARG A 199 -13.77 12.14 -3.66
CA ARG A 199 -13.62 12.00 -2.21
C ARG A 199 -12.42 11.11 -1.89
N PHE A 200 -11.99 11.15 -0.64
CA PHE A 200 -11.06 10.20 -0.06
C PHE A 200 -11.74 9.47 1.09
N VAL A 201 -11.43 8.19 1.25
CA VAL A 201 -11.91 7.38 2.37
C VAL A 201 -10.67 6.86 3.08
N LEU A 202 -10.54 7.20 4.36
CA LEU A 202 -9.52 6.63 5.24
C LEU A 202 -10.15 5.46 5.99
N SER A 203 -9.56 4.28 5.85
CA SER A 203 -10.05 3.05 6.48
C SER A 203 -8.90 2.21 7.01
N GLU A 204 -9.10 1.61 8.17
CA GLU A 204 -8.27 0.51 8.66
C GLU A 204 -8.65 -0.78 7.94
N PRO A 205 -7.69 -1.69 7.65
CA PRO A 205 -8.04 -3.03 7.20
C PRO A 205 -8.87 -3.72 8.27
N GLU A 206 -9.86 -4.50 7.86
CA GLU A 206 -10.61 -5.34 8.79
C GLU A 206 -9.65 -6.31 9.50
N PRO A 207 -9.82 -6.54 10.82
CA PRO A 207 -9.01 -7.50 11.52
C PRO A 207 -9.28 -8.88 10.94
N GLU A 208 -8.29 -9.78 10.99
CA GLU A 208 -8.55 -11.18 10.71
C GLU A 208 -9.65 -11.71 11.65
N PHE A 209 -10.52 -12.58 11.13
CA PHE A 209 -11.67 -13.09 11.88
C PHE A 209 -11.23 -13.69 13.22
N GLY A 210 -11.71 -13.10 14.33
CA GLY A 210 -11.36 -13.51 15.70
C GLY A 210 -10.40 -12.59 16.45
N ALA A 211 -9.83 -11.56 15.80
CA ALA A 211 -9.15 -10.49 16.51
C ALA A 211 -10.20 -9.57 17.17
N GLY A 212 -10.20 -9.51 18.51
CA GLY A 212 -11.11 -8.67 19.31
C GLY A 212 -10.85 -7.16 19.20
N GLU A 213 -10.24 -6.70 18.11
CA GLU A 213 -9.83 -5.31 17.91
C GLU A 213 -10.95 -4.52 17.22
N GLN A 214 -11.38 -3.44 17.85
CA GLN A 214 -12.33 -2.52 17.22
C GLN A 214 -11.62 -1.76 16.09
N THR A 215 -12.06 -1.94 14.85
CA THR A 215 -11.61 -1.10 13.74
C THR A 215 -12.24 0.27 13.80
N MET A 216 -11.45 1.28 13.44
CA MET A 216 -11.95 2.63 13.25
C MET A 216 -13.00 2.64 12.13
N ALA A 217 -14.14 3.31 12.38
CA ALA A 217 -15.12 3.55 11.33
C ALA A 217 -14.48 4.35 10.16
N PRO A 218 -14.77 4.00 8.90
CA PRO A 218 -14.20 4.71 7.76
C PRO A 218 -14.49 6.21 7.80
N LEU A 219 -13.44 7.04 7.66
CA LEU A 219 -13.54 8.49 7.63
C LEU A 219 -13.63 8.97 6.18
N GLU A 220 -14.77 9.57 5.81
CA GLU A 220 -14.92 10.23 4.52
C GLU A 220 -14.35 11.65 4.55
N ILE A 221 -13.50 11.96 3.59
CA ILE A 221 -12.77 13.22 3.48
C ILE A 221 -13.11 13.87 2.14
N ASN A 222 -13.70 15.06 2.22
CA ASN A 222 -13.88 15.93 1.06
C ASN A 222 -12.63 16.81 0.89
N PRO A 223 -11.88 16.68 -0.22
CA PRO A 223 -10.66 17.43 -0.40
C PRO A 223 -10.96 18.92 -0.57
N ARG A 224 -10.22 19.76 0.15
CA ARG A 224 -10.31 21.21 -0.02
C ARG A 224 -9.54 21.59 -1.29
N ARG A 225 -10.17 22.35 -2.19
CA ARG A 225 -9.46 22.96 -3.34
C ARG A 225 -8.38 23.90 -2.81
N SER A 226 -7.24 23.97 -3.49
CA SER A 226 -6.16 24.91 -3.18
C SER A 226 -6.74 26.33 -3.09
N GLY A 227 -6.56 26.99 -1.93
CA GLY A 227 -7.07 28.34 -1.65
C GLY A 227 -8.17 28.44 -0.59
N ALA A 228 -8.74 27.33 -0.10
CA ALA A 228 -9.67 27.40 1.03
C ALA A 228 -8.92 27.64 2.36
N PRO A 229 -9.36 28.58 3.22
CA PRO A 229 -8.73 28.83 4.51
C PRO A 229 -8.69 27.55 5.36
N ARG A 230 -7.59 27.37 6.11
CA ARG A 230 -7.48 26.32 7.14
C ARG A 230 -8.70 26.41 8.07
N PRO A 231 -9.28 25.29 8.52
CA PRO A 231 -10.25 25.37 9.60
C PRO A 231 -9.55 26.05 10.77
N ALA A 232 -10.17 27.11 11.30
CA ALA A 232 -9.70 27.72 12.53
C ALA A 232 -9.58 26.60 13.56
N ARG A 233 -8.44 26.55 14.24
CA ARG A 233 -8.26 25.75 15.44
C ARG A 233 -9.44 26.14 16.33
N ASN A 234 -10.41 25.24 16.52
CA ASN A 234 -11.47 25.50 17.49
C ASN A 234 -10.73 25.63 18.82
N GLY A 235 -10.58 26.87 19.26
CA GLY A 235 -10.03 27.18 20.57
C GLY A 235 -10.89 26.43 21.58
N SER A 236 -10.22 25.67 22.44
CA SER A 236 -10.83 25.22 23.68
C SER A 236 -11.45 26.44 24.36
N PRO A 237 -12.72 26.40 24.80
CA PRO A 237 -13.15 27.35 25.81
C PRO A 237 -12.33 27.02 27.07
N ASP A 238 -11.66 28.05 27.59
CA ASP A 238 -11.27 28.09 29.00
C ASP A 238 -12.54 28.10 29.88
#